data_AF-A0AAU9F4D0-F1
#
_entry.id   AF-A0AAU9F4D0-F1
#
_cell.length_a   1.000
_cell.length_b   1.000
_cell.length_c   1.000
_cell.angle_alpha   90.00
_cell.angle_beta   90.00
_cell.angle_gamma   90.00
#
_symmetry.space_group_name_H-M   'P 1'
#
loop_
_entity.id
_entity.type
_entity.pdbx_description
1 polymer ?
#
loop_
_entity_poly.entity_id
_entity_poly.type
_entity_poly.pdbx_seq_one_letter_code
_entity_poly.pdbx_strand_id
1 'polypeptide(L)'
;MDKHCAVPWLPVDGESIRFNDWNISYENSQMLKSICKQGNIKCCDKDDVGRCELCLYQHSLDLPHLPDMVFHKNKLVMQHKDGALMAFKSMDALALVDNRKQQQPLEVVIHVRSRQ
;
A
#
# COMPACT_ATOMS: atom_id res chain seq x y z
N MET A 1 31.75 0.83 -13.88
CA MET A 1 30.86 -0.17 -14.53
C MET A 1 30.16 -0.91 -13.42
N ASP A 2 29.20 -0.21 -12.83
CA ASP A 2 28.60 -0.56 -11.55
C ASP A 2 27.45 -1.53 -11.80
N LYS A 3 27.68 -2.77 -11.40
CA LYS A 3 26.72 -3.86 -11.48
C LYS A 3 25.53 -3.50 -10.57
N HIS A 4 24.48 -2.95 -11.15
CA HIS A 4 23.19 -2.87 -10.48
C HIS A 4 22.74 -4.29 -10.14
N CYS A 5 22.69 -4.57 -8.84
CA CYS A 5 22.13 -5.79 -8.29
C CYS A 5 20.63 -5.80 -8.63
N ALA A 6 20.26 -6.41 -9.75
CA ALA A 6 18.87 -6.59 -10.11
C ALA A 6 18.29 -7.63 -9.16
N VAL A 7 17.66 -7.16 -8.07
CA VAL A 7 16.82 -8.01 -7.23
C VAL A 7 15.74 -8.59 -8.14
N PRO A 8 15.65 -9.93 -8.29
CA PRO A 8 14.63 -10.54 -9.12
C PRO A 8 13.26 -10.17 -8.54
N TRP A 9 12.50 -9.42 -9.30
CA TRP A 9 11.14 -9.08 -8.93
C TRP A 9 10.29 -10.36 -9.00
N LEU A 10 9.61 -10.71 -7.90
CA LEU A 10 8.68 -11.83 -7.93
C LEU A 10 7.55 -11.55 -8.93
N PRO A 11 7.11 -12.55 -9.71
CA PRO A 11 5.93 -12.42 -10.57
C PRO A 11 4.72 -11.93 -9.76
N VAL A 12 3.90 -11.12 -10.41
CA VAL A 12 2.57 -10.80 -9.87
C VAL A 12 1.74 -12.05 -10.05
N ASP A 13 1.54 -12.79 -8.97
CA ASP A 13 0.76 -14.02 -8.97
C ASP A 13 -0.66 -13.74 -8.49
N GLY A 14 -1.62 -14.46 -9.04
CA GLY A 14 -3.00 -14.40 -8.59
C GLY A 14 -3.64 -15.74 -8.79
N GLU A 15 -4.42 -16.18 -7.81
CA GLU A 15 -5.13 -17.44 -7.87
C GLU A 15 -6.58 -17.22 -7.45
N SER A 16 -7.44 -18.12 -7.93
CA SER A 16 -8.83 -18.18 -7.54
C SER A 16 -9.17 -19.59 -7.11
N ILE A 17 -9.79 -19.71 -5.95
CA ILE A 17 -10.34 -20.96 -5.46
C ILE A 17 -11.85 -20.83 -5.35
N ARG A 18 -12.54 -21.94 -5.63
CA ARG A 18 -13.96 -22.07 -5.28
C ARG A 18 -14.07 -22.84 -3.99
N PHE A 19 -14.71 -22.23 -3.01
CA PHE A 19 -15.04 -22.84 -1.74
C PHE A 19 -16.56 -22.79 -1.56
N ASN A 20 -17.23 -23.94 -1.75
CA ASN A 20 -18.68 -24.03 -1.80
C ASN A 20 -19.27 -23.03 -2.82
N ASP A 21 -20.15 -22.15 -2.34
CA ASP A 21 -20.82 -21.11 -3.12
C ASP A 21 -20.03 -19.79 -3.20
N TRP A 22 -18.80 -19.78 -2.66
CA TRP A 22 -17.89 -18.64 -2.69
C TRP A 22 -16.80 -18.83 -3.75
N ASN A 23 -16.60 -17.79 -4.55
CA ASN A 23 -15.40 -17.61 -5.35
C ASN A 23 -14.46 -16.68 -4.58
N ILE A 24 -13.30 -17.19 -4.19
CA ILE A 24 -12.30 -16.45 -3.44
C ILE A 24 -11.10 -16.28 -4.37
N SER A 25 -10.77 -15.04 -4.73
CA SER A 25 -9.61 -14.71 -5.55
C SER A 25 -8.69 -13.73 -4.84
N TYR A 26 -7.39 -13.90 -5.05
CA TYR A 26 -6.40 -12.96 -4.55
C TYR A 26 -5.43 -12.54 -5.65
N GLU A 27 -4.94 -11.32 -5.54
CA GLU A 27 -3.85 -10.77 -6.34
C GLU A 27 -2.69 -10.47 -5.39
N ASN A 28 -1.51 -11.04 -5.69
CA ASN A 28 -0.26 -10.76 -5.01
C ASN A 28 0.62 -9.93 -5.92
N SER A 29 1.09 -8.79 -5.42
CA SER A 29 1.83 -7.81 -6.18
C SER A 29 3.12 -7.42 -5.48
N GLN A 30 3.94 -6.67 -6.20
CA GLN A 30 5.17 -6.12 -5.66
C GLN A 30 4.87 -4.95 -4.72
N MET A 31 5.82 -4.70 -3.83
CA MET A 31 5.79 -3.53 -2.96
C MET A 31 5.85 -2.24 -3.79
N LEU A 32 5.09 -1.24 -3.35
CA LEU A 32 5.06 0.10 -3.92
C LEU A 32 6.46 0.70 -3.91
N LYS A 33 6.89 1.24 -5.04
CA LYS A 33 8.20 1.89 -5.15
C LYS A 33 8.21 3.17 -4.33
N SER A 34 9.30 3.43 -3.63
CA SER A 34 9.54 4.68 -2.89
C SER A 34 9.90 5.87 -3.79
N ILE A 35 10.03 5.67 -5.11
CA ILE A 35 10.45 6.70 -6.07
C ILE A 35 9.40 6.82 -7.18
N CYS A 36 9.00 8.06 -7.47
CA CYS A 36 8.10 8.40 -8.58
C CYS A 36 8.74 8.03 -9.93
N LYS A 37 7.91 7.71 -10.94
CA LYS A 37 8.39 7.47 -12.31
C LYS A 37 9.15 8.68 -12.90
N GLN A 38 8.84 9.89 -12.44
CA GLN A 38 9.49 11.13 -12.88
C GLN A 38 10.80 11.44 -12.12
N GLY A 39 11.20 10.59 -11.17
CA GLY A 39 12.41 10.73 -10.35
C GLY A 39 12.12 11.17 -8.90
N ASN A 40 13.18 11.37 -8.11
CA ASN A 40 13.09 11.73 -6.68
C ASN A 40 12.78 13.24 -6.48
N ILE A 41 13.09 14.08 -7.46
CA ILE A 41 13.05 15.55 -7.32
C ILE A 41 11.68 16.13 -7.71
N LYS A 42 10.91 15.42 -8.56
CA LYS A 42 9.60 15.86 -9.03
C LYS A 42 8.59 14.72 -8.93
N CYS A 43 7.51 14.96 -8.19
CA CYS A 43 6.33 14.10 -8.17
C CYS A 43 5.38 14.47 -9.32
N CYS A 44 4.51 13.53 -9.71
CA CYS A 44 3.43 13.82 -10.66
C CYS A 44 2.45 14.84 -10.06
N ASP A 45 1.90 15.71 -10.90
CA ASP A 45 0.87 16.66 -10.51
C ASP A 45 -0.41 15.97 -10.03
N LYS A 46 -1.16 16.65 -9.16
CA LYS A 46 -2.43 16.16 -8.59
C LYS A 46 -3.54 16.00 -9.61
N ASP A 47 -3.43 16.64 -10.77
CA ASP A 47 -4.44 16.61 -11.84
C ASP A 47 -3.99 15.79 -13.06
N ASP A 48 -2.77 15.23 -13.04
CA ASP A 48 -2.28 14.40 -14.13
C ASP A 48 -2.99 13.04 -14.15
N VAL A 49 -3.55 12.68 -15.31
CA VAL A 49 -4.24 11.40 -15.54
C VAL A 49 -3.23 10.25 -15.62
N GLY A 50 -1.97 10.54 -15.99
CA GLY A 50 -0.89 9.57 -16.15
C GLY A 50 -0.01 9.34 -14.93
N ARG A 51 -0.42 9.84 -13.75
CA ARG A 51 0.42 9.82 -12.54
C ARG A 51 0.85 8.40 -12.14
N CYS A 52 2.04 8.30 -11.54
CA CYS A 52 2.51 7.01 -11.03
C CYS A 52 1.74 6.56 -9.77
N GLU A 53 1.81 5.27 -9.47
CA GLU A 53 1.08 4.66 -8.34
C GLU A 53 1.49 5.26 -6.99
N LEU A 54 2.76 5.63 -6.81
CA LEU A 54 3.21 6.31 -5.60
C LEU A 54 2.49 7.64 -5.40
N CYS A 55 2.46 8.50 -6.43
CA CYS A 55 1.80 9.79 -6.35
C CYS A 55 0.27 9.65 -6.24
N LEU A 56 -0.32 8.64 -6.87
CA LEU A 56 -1.74 8.33 -6.68
C LEU A 56 -2.02 8.04 -5.20
N TYR A 57 -1.20 7.20 -4.54
CA TYR A 57 -1.36 6.87 -3.13
C TYR A 57 -1.15 8.09 -2.23
N GLN A 58 -0.07 8.86 -2.45
CA GLN A 58 0.23 10.06 -1.66
C GLN A 58 -0.84 11.15 -1.79
N HIS A 59 -1.40 11.35 -2.98
CA HIS A 59 -2.40 12.38 -3.20
C HIS A 59 -3.81 11.97 -2.77
N SER A 60 -4.08 10.66 -2.74
CA SER A 60 -5.40 10.13 -2.36
C SER A 60 -5.53 9.85 -0.85
N LEU A 61 -4.41 9.68 -0.15
CA LEU A 61 -4.38 9.41 1.28
C LEU A 61 -3.75 10.61 2.01
N ASP A 62 -4.43 11.16 3.00
CA ASP A 62 -3.92 12.27 3.81
C ASP A 62 -2.91 11.80 4.88
N LEU A 63 -2.01 10.90 4.49
CA LEU A 63 -1.01 10.29 5.38
C LEU A 63 0.27 11.15 5.38
N PRO A 64 0.83 11.49 6.55
CA PRO A 64 2.07 12.26 6.63
C PRO A 64 3.26 11.49 6.04
N HIS A 65 3.27 10.17 6.22
CA HIS A 65 4.21 9.25 5.59
C HIS A 65 3.48 7.98 5.17
N LEU A 66 3.78 7.46 3.97
CA LEU A 66 3.34 6.13 3.55
C LEU A 66 4.13 5.08 4.35
N PRO A 67 3.52 3.93 4.70
CA PRO A 67 4.24 2.81 5.29
C PRO A 67 5.41 2.36 4.40
N ASP A 68 6.51 1.92 5.02
CA ASP A 68 7.70 1.46 4.30
C ASP A 68 7.42 0.28 3.34
N MET A 69 6.39 -0.52 3.63
CA MET A 69 5.98 -1.68 2.84
C MET A 69 4.48 -1.62 2.51
N VAL A 70 4.13 -1.10 1.33
CA VAL A 70 2.74 -1.06 0.84
C VAL A 70 2.60 -1.95 -0.39
N PHE A 71 1.78 -2.99 -0.31
CA PHE A 71 1.42 -3.81 -1.45
C PHE A 71 0.15 -3.28 -2.10
N HIS A 72 0.33 -2.28 -2.96
CA HIS A 72 -0.76 -1.46 -3.46
C HIS A 72 -1.76 -2.23 -4.33
N LYS A 73 -1.32 -3.23 -5.11
CA LYS A 73 -2.24 -4.04 -5.93
C LYS A 73 -2.73 -5.30 -5.24
N ASN A 74 -2.34 -5.53 -3.98
CA ASN A 74 -2.87 -6.68 -3.26
C ASN A 74 -4.36 -6.50 -3.05
N LYS A 75 -5.11 -7.51 -3.47
CA LYS A 75 -6.56 -7.50 -3.43
C LYS A 75 -7.04 -8.90 -3.13
N LEU A 76 -7.89 -9.04 -2.13
CA LEU A 76 -8.64 -10.26 -1.85
C LEU A 76 -10.10 -9.99 -2.18
N VAL A 77 -10.71 -10.82 -3.01
CA VAL A 77 -12.12 -10.74 -3.39
C VAL A 77 -12.81 -12.03 -3.04
N MET A 78 -13.95 -11.92 -2.38
CA MET A 78 -14.83 -13.02 -2.07
C MET A 78 -16.20 -12.70 -2.65
N GLN A 79 -16.64 -13.50 -3.60
CA GLN A 79 -17.94 -13.34 -4.25
C GLN A 79 -18.81 -14.57 -3.97
N HIS A 80 -19.96 -14.36 -3.36
CA HIS A 80 -20.97 -15.39 -3.20
C HIS A 80 -21.81 -15.50 -4.48
N LYS A 81 -22.30 -16.70 -4.78
CA LYS A 81 -23.23 -16.93 -5.91
C LYS A 81 -24.48 -16.05 -5.85
N ASP A 82 -24.96 -15.70 -4.65
CA ASP A 82 -26.18 -14.89 -4.46
C ASP A 82 -25.91 -13.38 -4.63
N GLY A 83 -24.68 -13.00 -5.01
CA GLY A 83 -24.31 -11.61 -5.32
C GLY A 83 -23.62 -10.85 -4.20
N ALA A 84 -23.46 -11.43 -3.00
CA ALA A 84 -22.67 -10.81 -1.94
C ALA A 84 -21.19 -10.70 -2.38
N LEU A 85 -20.60 -9.51 -2.23
CA LEU A 85 -19.23 -9.23 -2.65
C LEU A 85 -18.47 -8.56 -1.51
N MET A 86 -17.34 -9.15 -1.11
CA MET A 86 -16.39 -8.57 -0.18
C MET A 86 -15.07 -8.37 -0.89
N ALA A 87 -14.51 -7.18 -0.84
CA ALA A 87 -13.21 -6.88 -1.44
C ALA A 87 -12.34 -6.15 -0.42
N PHE A 88 -11.15 -6.68 -0.18
CA PHE A 88 -10.15 -6.09 0.69
C PHE A 88 -9.02 -5.55 -0.17
N LYS A 89 -8.85 -4.23 -0.16
CA LYS A 89 -7.77 -3.53 -0.86
C LYS A 89 -6.94 -2.74 0.14
N SER A 90 -5.64 -2.67 -0.11
CA SER A 90 -4.72 -1.89 0.74
C SER A 90 -5.09 -0.41 0.82
N MET A 91 -5.57 0.18 -0.29
CA MET A 91 -6.02 1.59 -0.31
C MET A 91 -7.17 1.86 0.64
N ASP A 92 -8.19 1.01 0.59
CA ASP A 92 -9.41 1.18 1.36
C ASP A 92 -9.09 1.10 2.86
N ALA A 93 -8.17 0.23 3.25
CA ALA A 93 -7.69 0.13 4.63
C ALA A 93 -6.92 1.39 5.08
N LEU A 94 -6.02 1.90 4.24
CA LEU A 94 -5.24 3.11 4.55
C LEU A 94 -6.10 4.37 4.60
N ALA A 95 -7.17 4.44 3.81
CA ALA A 95 -8.11 5.57 3.82
C ALA A 95 -8.91 5.67 5.14
N LEU A 96 -9.07 4.55 5.86
CA LEU A 96 -9.75 4.50 7.15
C LEU A 96 -8.85 4.86 8.34
N VAL A 97 -7.55 5.03 8.13
CA VAL A 97 -6.61 5.40 9.20
C VAL A 97 -6.84 6.85 9.59
N ASP A 98 -7.18 7.08 10.86
CA ASP A 98 -7.38 8.42 11.40
C ASP A 98 -6.04 9.14 11.60
N ASN A 99 -5.77 10.12 10.73
CA ASN A 99 -4.54 10.90 10.74
C ASN A 99 -4.54 12.02 11.80
N ARG A 100 -5.66 12.25 12.48
CA ARG A 100 -5.78 13.32 13.49
C ARG A 100 -5.01 13.05 14.77
N LYS A 101 -4.54 11.82 15.00
CA LYS A 101 -3.72 11.47 16.18
C LYS A 101 -2.25 11.89 16.08
N GLN A 102 -1.77 12.33 14.91
CA GLN A 102 -0.36 12.74 14.71
C GLN A 102 -0.13 14.26 14.84
N GLN A 103 -1.16 15.06 15.13
CA GLN A 103 -1.02 16.49 15.40
C GLN A 103 -0.56 16.81 16.83
N GLN A 104 -0.39 15.80 17.68
CA GLN A 104 0.37 15.96 18.91
C GLN A 104 1.84 15.67 18.58
N PRO A 105 2.79 16.52 18.98
CA PRO A 105 4.18 16.18 18.81
C PRO A 105 4.39 14.84 19.52
N LEU A 106 4.91 13.85 18.79
CA LEU A 106 5.44 12.63 19.36
C LEU A 106 6.68 13.00 20.18
N GLU A 107 6.49 13.75 21.26
CA GLU A 107 7.48 13.89 22.30
C GLU A 107 7.63 12.51 22.92
N VAL A 108 8.77 11.94 22.58
CA VAL A 108 9.21 10.60 22.91
C VAL A 108 9.23 10.42 24.43
N VAL A 109 8.17 9.85 25.02
CA VAL A 109 8.23 9.32 26.39
C VAL A 109 8.96 7.97 26.36
N ILE A 110 10.26 7.98 26.04
CA ILE A 110 11.13 6.86 26.35
C ILE A 110 11.54 7.05 27.81
N HIS A 111 10.79 6.40 28.70
CA HIS A 111 11.18 6.31 30.10
C HIS A 111 12.36 5.32 30.20
N VAL A 112 13.59 5.82 30.05
CA VAL A 112 14.79 5.03 30.33
C VAL A 112 14.84 4.82 31.84
N ARG A 113 14.35 3.68 32.32
CA ARG A 113 14.58 3.25 33.70
C ARG A 113 16.05 2.87 33.85
N SER A 114 16.86 3.79 34.38
CA SER A 114 18.17 3.46 34.92
C SER A 114 17.98 2.48 36.09
N ARG A 115 18.51 1.26 35.98
CA ARG A 115 18.68 0.38 37.12
C ARG A 115 19.75 1.01 38.04
N GLN A 116 19.36 1.39 39.24
CA GLN A 116 20.28 1.47 40.37
C GLN A 116 20.52 0.06 40.89
#